data_AF-A0A433SD01-F1
#
_entry.id   AF-A0A433SD01-F1
#
_cell.length_a   1.000
_cell.length_b   1.000
_cell.length_c   1.000
_cell.angle_alpha   90.00
_cell.angle_beta   90.00
_cell.angle_gamma   90.00
#
_symmetry.space_group_name_H-M   'P 1'
#
loop_
_entity.id
_entity.type
_entity.pdbx_description
1 polymer ?
#
loop_
_entity_poly.entity_id
_entity_poly.type
_entity_poly.pdbx_seq_one_letter_code
_entity_poly.pdbx_strand_id
1 'polypeptide(L)'
;MHTPPHEAVPQWLRPLSEYINQPNQRFLCHPADGSSTAQWVAHVTSTLGAPASAADMALLHEQLGENAPQAFIDFYTHYNGAELYADTVEHNAIGIHVVGIRVFAIAMWERMGDYFQDWIDGEVFDAGELNARVPPWVHEAVMFGEVPNSGNYFLLALGGAQHGGIYYFDQDGLSFSLYAASLPEFFQRITSDPVQALNDLGGYARYGDDATGTQWMPQAYAAGDAVF
;
A
#
# COMPACT_ATOMS: atom_id res chain seq x y z
N MET A 1 -9.84 -32.85 19.39
CA MET A 1 -9.52 -31.59 18.68
C MET A 1 -8.02 -31.55 18.49
N HIS A 2 -7.54 -31.82 17.28
CA HIS A 2 -6.15 -31.55 16.93
C HIS A 2 -6.07 -30.08 16.57
N THR A 3 -5.39 -29.29 17.37
CA THR A 3 -4.94 -27.96 16.95
C THR A 3 -3.95 -28.20 15.81
N PRO A 4 -4.21 -27.73 14.58
CA PRO A 4 -3.22 -27.83 13.52
C PRO A 4 -1.92 -27.14 13.99
N PRO A 5 -0.75 -27.66 13.59
CA PRO A 5 0.51 -27.01 13.92
C PRO A 5 0.45 -25.57 13.41
N HIS A 6 0.81 -24.60 14.26
CA HIS A 6 1.04 -23.23 13.83
C HIS A 6 2.05 -23.28 12.68
N GLU A 7 1.59 -23.02 11.47
CA GLU A 7 2.45 -22.94 10.31
C GLU A 7 3.51 -21.86 10.57
N ALA A 8 4.77 -22.21 10.39
CA ALA A 8 5.86 -21.31 10.73
C ALA A 8 5.82 -20.11 9.78
N VAL A 9 5.84 -18.89 10.35
CA VAL A 9 5.87 -17.65 9.53
C VAL A 9 7.03 -17.73 8.54
N PRO A 10 6.75 -17.59 7.22
CA PRO A 10 7.76 -17.57 6.17
C PRO A 10 8.92 -16.62 6.51
N GLN A 11 10.15 -17.05 6.22
CA GLN A 11 11.34 -16.30 6.63
C GLN A 11 11.34 -14.86 6.08
N TRP A 12 10.80 -14.66 4.88
CA TRP A 12 10.75 -13.36 4.22
C TRP A 12 9.74 -12.39 4.87
N LEU A 13 8.74 -12.89 5.61
CA LEU A 13 7.74 -12.06 6.33
C LEU A 13 8.23 -11.56 7.68
N ARG A 14 9.25 -12.20 8.27
CA ARG A 14 9.76 -11.84 9.61
C ARG A 14 10.25 -10.38 9.69
N PRO A 15 11.05 -9.87 8.73
CA PRO A 15 11.49 -8.48 8.77
C PRO A 15 10.33 -7.48 8.78
N LEU A 16 9.26 -7.76 8.03
CA LEU A 16 8.05 -6.91 8.02
C LEU A 16 7.36 -6.91 9.38
N SER A 17 7.14 -8.08 9.98
CA SER A 17 6.53 -8.18 11.30
C SER A 17 7.38 -7.52 12.38
N GLU A 18 8.70 -7.71 12.35
CA GLU A 18 9.62 -7.06 13.27
C GLU A 18 9.61 -5.54 13.09
N TYR A 19 9.61 -5.05 11.85
CA TYR A 19 9.54 -3.61 11.53
C TYR A 19 8.27 -2.97 12.07
N ILE A 20 7.11 -3.56 11.81
CA ILE A 20 5.80 -3.02 12.22
C ILE A 20 5.66 -2.98 13.74
N ASN A 21 6.30 -3.90 14.46
CA ASN A 21 6.29 -3.94 15.92
C ASN A 21 7.33 -3.04 16.59
N GLN A 22 8.11 -2.24 15.84
CA GLN A 22 9.00 -1.26 16.44
C GLN A 22 8.18 -0.21 17.21
N PRO A 23 8.55 0.11 18.47
CA PRO A 23 7.85 1.12 19.24
C PRO A 23 8.15 2.52 18.71
N ASN A 24 7.34 3.52 19.08
CA ASN A 24 7.63 4.94 18.85
C ASN A 24 7.96 5.31 17.39
N GLN A 25 7.29 4.71 16.41
CA GLN A 25 7.46 5.07 15.01
C GLN A 25 6.96 6.50 14.75
N ARG A 26 7.76 7.28 14.04
CA ARG A 26 7.49 8.71 13.85
C ARG A 26 8.23 9.29 12.66
N PHE A 27 7.62 10.31 12.05
CA PHE A 27 8.26 11.15 11.06
C PHE A 27 8.58 12.53 11.65
N LEU A 28 9.77 13.04 11.35
CA LEU A 28 10.02 14.48 11.39
C LEU A 28 9.49 15.04 10.08
N CYS A 29 8.62 16.03 10.16
CA CYS A 29 7.93 16.58 9.01
C CYS A 29 8.22 18.07 8.82
N HIS A 30 8.04 18.53 7.58
CA HIS A 30 8.05 19.94 7.21
C HIS A 30 6.70 20.36 6.59
N PRO A 31 6.35 21.66 6.53
CA PRO A 31 5.14 22.13 5.89
C PRO A 31 5.12 21.76 4.41
N ALA A 32 3.98 21.23 3.97
CA ALA A 32 3.68 20.85 2.60
C ALA A 32 3.86 21.99 1.58
N ASP A 33 3.54 23.21 1.99
CA ASP A 33 3.52 24.42 1.16
C ASP A 33 4.88 25.13 1.11
N GLY A 34 5.87 24.65 1.87
CA GLY A 34 7.18 25.29 2.01
C GLY A 34 7.11 26.69 2.64
N SER A 35 6.00 27.06 3.29
CA SER A 35 5.79 28.41 3.83
C SER A 35 6.68 28.73 5.04
N SER A 36 7.21 27.71 5.71
CA SER A 36 8.08 27.90 6.87
C SER A 36 9.11 26.80 7.03
N THR A 37 10.11 27.06 7.88
CA THR A 37 11.11 26.10 8.35
C THR A 37 10.68 25.39 9.63
N ALA A 38 9.41 25.52 10.02
CA ALA A 38 8.87 24.82 11.18
C ALA A 38 8.99 23.30 10.99
N GLN A 39 9.16 22.59 12.09
CA GLN A 39 9.19 21.14 12.10
C GLN A 39 8.14 20.64 13.08
N TRP A 40 7.55 19.50 12.73
CA TRP A 40 6.57 18.83 13.56
C TRP A 40 6.83 17.32 13.49
N VAL A 41 6.53 16.61 14.57
CA VAL A 41 6.74 15.17 14.67
C VAL A 41 5.40 14.46 14.55
N ALA A 42 5.19 13.76 13.43
CA ALA A 42 4.06 12.88 13.23
C ALA A 42 4.33 11.56 13.95
N HIS A 43 3.47 11.19 14.89
CA HIS A 43 3.48 9.87 15.48
C HIS A 43 2.64 8.93 14.61
N VAL A 44 3.24 7.83 14.16
CA VAL A 44 2.59 6.91 13.22
C VAL A 44 2.57 5.49 13.76
N THR A 45 1.62 4.70 13.27
CA THR A 45 1.52 3.27 13.50
C THR A 45 1.49 2.54 12.17
N SER A 46 1.91 1.29 12.22
CA SER A 46 1.67 0.34 11.14
C SER A 46 0.95 -0.86 11.74
N THR A 47 0.06 -1.48 10.98
CA THR A 47 -0.72 -2.63 11.41
C THR A 47 -0.75 -3.68 10.32
N LEU A 48 -0.77 -4.94 10.75
CA LEU A 48 -1.05 -6.09 9.88
C LEU A 48 -2.42 -6.63 10.24
N GLY A 49 -3.21 -6.99 9.22
CA GLY A 49 -4.49 -7.65 9.41
C GLY A 49 -4.33 -9.01 10.08
N ALA A 50 -5.41 -9.53 10.66
CA ALA A 50 -5.45 -10.93 11.07
C ALA A 50 -5.29 -11.86 9.84
N PRO A 51 -4.86 -13.12 10.02
CA PRO A 51 -4.88 -14.12 8.95
C PRO A 51 -6.17 -14.14 8.15
N ALA A 52 -6.08 -14.34 6.83
CA ALA A 52 -7.25 -14.45 5.98
C ALA A 52 -8.14 -15.63 6.39
N SER A 53 -9.45 -15.44 6.30
CA SER A 53 -10.39 -16.53 6.56
C SER A 53 -10.30 -17.59 5.46
N ALA A 54 -10.84 -18.78 5.70
CA ALA A 54 -10.91 -19.81 4.67
C ALA A 54 -11.71 -19.35 3.43
N ALA A 55 -12.71 -18.48 3.62
CA ALA A 55 -13.48 -17.89 2.54
C ALA A 55 -12.64 -16.90 1.72
N ASP A 56 -11.89 -16.04 2.40
CA ASP A 56 -10.94 -15.11 1.75
C ASP A 56 -9.87 -15.87 0.96
N MET A 57 -9.29 -16.92 1.55
CA MET A 57 -8.29 -17.74 0.85
C MET A 57 -8.86 -18.46 -0.38
N ALA A 58 -10.12 -18.89 -0.34
CA ALA A 58 -10.80 -19.43 -1.51
C ALA A 58 -10.95 -18.37 -2.62
N LEU A 59 -11.34 -17.15 -2.27
CA LEU A 59 -11.40 -16.03 -3.22
C LEU A 59 -10.03 -15.69 -3.80
N LEU A 60 -8.97 -15.70 -2.98
CA LEU A 60 -7.61 -15.50 -3.47
C LEU A 60 -7.24 -16.55 -4.52
N HIS A 61 -7.51 -17.83 -4.26
CA HIS A 61 -7.21 -18.88 -5.23
C HIS A 61 -8.08 -18.79 -6.49
N GLU A 62 -9.32 -18.35 -6.38
CA GLU A 62 -10.20 -18.09 -7.52
C GLU A 62 -9.66 -16.94 -8.39
N GLN A 63 -9.29 -15.82 -7.79
CA GLN A 63 -8.83 -14.63 -8.53
C GLN A 63 -7.41 -14.77 -9.09
N LEU A 64 -6.50 -15.39 -8.34
CA LEU A 64 -5.11 -15.54 -8.76
C LEU A 64 -4.84 -16.81 -9.59
N GLY A 65 -5.73 -17.80 -9.52
CA GLY A 65 -5.61 -19.07 -10.22
C GLY A 65 -4.36 -19.88 -9.83
N GLU A 66 -3.96 -20.82 -10.69
CA GLU A 66 -2.79 -21.69 -10.49
C GLU A 66 -1.45 -20.92 -10.53
N ASN A 67 -1.46 -19.70 -11.04
CA ASN A 67 -0.27 -18.86 -11.19
C ASN A 67 -0.09 -17.86 -10.04
N ALA A 68 -0.85 -18.01 -8.95
CA ALA A 68 -0.72 -17.17 -7.77
C ALA A 68 0.75 -17.15 -7.26
N PRO A 69 1.41 -15.99 -7.15
CA PRO A 69 2.75 -15.92 -6.59
C PRO A 69 2.73 -16.42 -5.14
N GLN A 70 3.61 -17.36 -4.80
CA GLN A 70 3.65 -17.96 -3.46
C GLN A 70 3.75 -16.91 -2.35
N ALA A 71 4.47 -15.81 -2.57
CA ALA A 71 4.57 -14.72 -1.59
C ALA A 71 3.22 -14.05 -1.28
N PHE A 72 2.29 -13.99 -2.23
CA PHE A 72 0.94 -13.48 -1.96
C PHE A 72 0.14 -14.47 -1.10
N ILE A 73 0.20 -15.77 -1.43
CA ILE A 73 -0.44 -16.81 -0.62
C ILE A 73 0.11 -16.78 0.81
N ASP A 74 1.43 -16.76 0.96
CA ASP A 74 2.14 -16.64 2.23
C ASP A 74 1.70 -15.41 3.02
N PHE A 75 1.66 -14.23 2.38
CA PHE A 75 1.24 -12.98 3.04
C PHE A 75 -0.17 -13.10 3.58
N TYR A 76 -1.14 -13.47 2.73
CA TYR A 76 -2.56 -13.50 3.13
C TYR A 76 -2.89 -14.63 4.11
N THR A 77 -2.14 -15.73 4.07
CA THR A 77 -2.25 -16.80 5.08
C THR A 77 -1.92 -16.29 6.49
N HIS A 78 -1.06 -15.27 6.60
CA HIS A 78 -0.64 -14.71 7.89
C HIS A 78 -1.28 -13.36 8.20
N TYR A 79 -1.59 -12.56 7.18
CA TYR A 79 -2.03 -11.17 7.29
C TYR A 79 -2.99 -10.79 6.15
N ASN A 80 -4.26 -10.56 6.47
CA ASN A 80 -5.26 -10.13 5.50
C ASN A 80 -5.30 -8.60 5.36
N GLY A 81 -4.30 -8.08 4.66
CA GLY A 81 -4.10 -6.64 4.47
C GLY A 81 -3.15 -6.02 5.50
N ALA A 82 -2.86 -4.74 5.30
CA ALA A 82 -1.98 -3.94 6.16
C ALA A 82 -2.28 -2.45 5.98
N GLU A 83 -2.04 -1.67 7.03
CA GLU A 83 -1.96 -0.22 6.95
C GLU A 83 -0.60 0.23 7.46
N LEU A 84 0.14 0.97 6.65
CA LEU A 84 1.48 1.41 6.98
C LEU A 84 1.49 2.92 7.13
N TYR A 85 2.19 3.37 8.17
CA TYR A 85 2.40 4.80 8.44
C TYR A 85 1.10 5.58 8.65
N ALA A 86 0.12 4.93 9.29
CA ALA A 86 -1.12 5.54 9.73
C ALA A 86 -0.84 6.58 10.82
N ASP A 87 -1.43 7.77 10.70
CA ASP A 87 -1.35 8.78 11.74
C ASP A 87 -2.06 8.28 13.01
N THR A 88 -1.44 8.52 14.17
CA THR A 88 -2.04 8.19 15.47
C THR A 88 -3.16 9.15 15.86
N VAL A 89 -3.26 10.27 15.15
CA VAL A 89 -4.37 11.20 15.24
C VAL A 89 -5.53 10.68 14.39
N GLU A 90 -6.62 10.26 15.04
CA GLU A 90 -7.79 9.69 14.34
C GLU A 90 -8.45 10.67 13.34
N HIS A 91 -8.46 11.96 13.68
CA HIS A 91 -9.03 13.01 12.84
C HIS A 91 -8.12 14.23 12.92
N ASN A 92 -7.29 14.42 11.90
CA ASN A 92 -6.57 15.68 11.76
C ASN A 92 -7.56 16.84 11.56
N ALA A 93 -7.06 18.08 11.58
CA ALA A 93 -7.89 19.28 11.37
C ALA A 93 -8.71 19.30 10.05
N ILE A 94 -8.42 18.40 9.09
CA ILE A 94 -9.17 18.22 7.84
C ILE A 94 -10.13 17.02 7.87
N GLY A 95 -10.26 16.33 9.01
CA GLY A 95 -11.22 15.24 9.25
C GLY A 95 -10.90 13.93 8.53
N ILE A 96 -9.65 13.72 8.13
CA ILE A 96 -9.23 12.56 7.33
C ILE A 96 -8.26 11.71 8.14
N HIS A 97 -8.54 10.42 8.23
CA HIS A 97 -7.57 9.45 8.74
C HIS A 97 -6.45 9.26 7.69
N VAL A 98 -5.23 9.65 8.05
CA VAL A 98 -4.09 9.62 7.14
C VAL A 98 -3.40 8.28 7.27
N VAL A 99 -3.22 7.60 6.14
CA VAL A 99 -2.46 6.36 6.02
C VAL A 99 -1.52 6.50 4.83
N GLY A 100 -0.25 6.15 5.00
CA GLY A 100 0.73 6.29 3.94
C GLY A 100 0.50 5.27 2.81
N ILE A 101 0.33 4.00 3.19
CA ILE A 101 0.09 2.90 2.25
C ILE A 101 -0.94 1.94 2.86
N ARG A 102 -1.91 1.51 2.06
CA ARG A 102 -2.87 0.48 2.45
C ARG A 102 -2.74 -0.73 1.54
N VAL A 103 -2.59 -1.91 2.12
CA VAL A 103 -2.74 -3.21 1.45
C VAL A 103 -4.12 -3.74 1.80
N PHE A 104 -4.91 -4.02 0.78
CA PHE A 104 -6.31 -4.43 0.94
C PHE A 104 -6.44 -5.83 1.50
N ALA A 105 -7.47 -6.04 2.31
CA ALA A 105 -7.99 -7.38 2.58
C ALA A 105 -8.55 -7.99 1.28
N ILE A 106 -8.51 -9.31 1.13
CA ILE A 106 -8.96 -10.01 -0.09
C ILE A 106 -10.42 -9.67 -0.44
N ALA A 107 -11.29 -9.56 0.56
CA ALA A 107 -12.70 -9.19 0.36
C ALA A 107 -12.92 -7.85 -0.34
N MET A 108 -11.90 -6.98 -0.44
CA MET A 108 -11.97 -5.72 -1.16
C MET A 108 -11.54 -5.83 -2.63
N TRP A 109 -10.83 -6.90 -3.03
CA TRP A 109 -10.21 -6.99 -4.34
C TRP A 109 -11.22 -6.91 -5.49
N GLU A 110 -12.34 -7.63 -5.40
CA GLU A 110 -13.40 -7.59 -6.42
C GLU A 110 -13.95 -6.17 -6.58
N ARG A 111 -14.37 -5.54 -5.47
CA ARG A 111 -14.88 -4.17 -5.47
C ARG A 111 -13.88 -3.16 -6.05
N MET A 112 -12.59 -3.30 -5.71
CA MET A 112 -11.55 -2.40 -6.20
C MET A 112 -11.23 -2.68 -7.67
N GLY A 113 -11.30 -3.93 -8.10
CA GLY A 113 -11.22 -4.33 -9.51
C GLY A 113 -12.36 -3.73 -10.32
N ASP A 114 -13.61 -3.86 -9.87
CA ASP A 114 -14.78 -3.27 -10.54
C ASP A 114 -14.66 -1.76 -10.63
N TYR A 115 -14.28 -1.08 -9.53
CA TYR A 115 -14.05 0.36 -9.53
C TYR A 115 -13.02 0.79 -10.56
N PHE A 116 -11.92 0.02 -10.66
CA PHE A 116 -10.85 0.32 -11.59
C PHE A 116 -11.22 0.01 -13.04
N GLN A 117 -11.97 -1.07 -13.30
CA GLN A 117 -12.49 -1.38 -14.63
C GLN A 117 -13.53 -0.34 -15.07
N ASP A 118 -14.45 0.08 -14.21
CA ASP A 118 -15.38 1.17 -14.50
C ASP A 118 -14.64 2.47 -14.86
N TRP A 119 -13.50 2.73 -14.21
CA TRP A 119 -12.65 3.88 -14.51
C TRP A 119 -11.94 3.73 -15.86
N ILE A 120 -11.44 2.53 -16.20
CA ILE A 120 -10.87 2.23 -17.52
C ILE A 120 -11.97 2.31 -18.60
N ASP A 121 -13.10 1.65 -18.41
CA ASP A 121 -14.16 1.54 -19.43
C ASP A 121 -15.01 2.81 -19.54
N GLY A 122 -14.88 3.75 -18.59
CA GLY A 122 -15.61 4.99 -18.54
C GLY A 122 -15.31 5.94 -19.71
N GLU A 123 -16.34 6.69 -20.14
CA GLU A 123 -16.33 7.60 -21.30
C GLU A 123 -15.43 8.85 -21.18
N VAL A 124 -14.51 8.91 -20.22
CA VAL A 124 -13.63 10.06 -20.03
C VAL A 124 -12.57 10.16 -21.13
N PHE A 125 -12.26 9.04 -21.79
CA PHE A 125 -11.34 8.97 -22.92
C PHE A 125 -12.04 8.38 -24.14
N ASP A 126 -11.63 8.80 -25.34
CA ASP A 126 -11.98 8.07 -26.56
C ASP A 126 -11.44 6.65 -26.40
N ALA A 127 -12.30 5.63 -26.57
CA ALA A 127 -11.97 4.23 -26.36
C ALA A 127 -10.73 3.78 -27.16
N GLY A 128 -10.40 4.46 -28.27
CA GLY A 128 -9.17 4.23 -29.03
C GLY A 128 -7.89 4.75 -28.36
N GLU A 129 -7.96 5.87 -27.64
CA GLU A 129 -6.80 6.50 -26.98
C GLU A 129 -6.44 5.79 -25.68
N LEU A 130 -7.44 5.37 -24.91
CA LEU A 130 -7.21 4.67 -23.65
C LEU A 130 -6.68 3.24 -23.85
N ASN A 131 -7.23 2.50 -24.81
CA ASN A 131 -6.73 1.17 -25.16
C ASN A 131 -5.27 1.20 -25.65
N ALA A 132 -4.78 2.34 -26.17
CA ALA A 132 -3.38 2.52 -26.52
C ALA A 132 -2.49 2.81 -25.30
N ARG A 133 -3.07 3.29 -24.20
CA ARG A 133 -2.35 3.70 -22.98
C ARG A 133 -2.39 2.66 -21.86
N VAL A 134 -3.44 1.84 -21.80
CA VAL A 134 -3.58 0.76 -20.82
C VAL A 134 -2.92 -0.51 -21.38
N PRO A 135 -1.83 -0.99 -20.76
CA PRO A 135 -1.20 -2.23 -21.20
C PRO A 135 -2.17 -3.43 -21.06
N PRO A 136 -2.17 -4.40 -22.00
CA PRO A 136 -3.11 -5.53 -21.95
C PRO A 136 -3.11 -6.33 -20.66
N TRP A 137 -1.95 -6.45 -19.99
CA TRP A 137 -1.82 -7.19 -18.72
C TRP A 137 -2.60 -6.56 -17.56
N VAL A 138 -2.98 -5.27 -17.67
CA VAL A 138 -3.70 -4.55 -16.61
C VAL A 138 -5.11 -5.12 -16.40
N HIS A 139 -5.77 -5.60 -17.46
CA HIS A 139 -7.11 -6.21 -17.33
C HIS A 139 -7.10 -7.54 -16.57
N GLU A 140 -5.93 -8.19 -16.48
CA GLU A 140 -5.72 -9.42 -15.72
C GLU A 140 -5.08 -9.15 -14.34
N ALA A 141 -4.81 -7.88 -14.00
CA ALA A 141 -4.10 -7.55 -12.77
C ALA A 141 -5.05 -7.49 -11.56
N VAL A 142 -4.52 -7.79 -10.38
CA VAL A 142 -5.23 -7.61 -9.11
C VAL A 142 -4.77 -6.34 -8.43
N MET A 143 -5.72 -5.44 -8.19
CA MET A 143 -5.49 -4.27 -7.35
C MET A 143 -5.49 -4.70 -5.87
N PHE A 144 -4.30 -4.73 -5.26
CA PHE A 144 -4.13 -5.26 -3.90
C PHE A 144 -3.77 -4.18 -2.87
N GLY A 145 -3.56 -2.93 -3.30
CA GLY A 145 -3.30 -1.83 -2.38
C GLY A 145 -3.44 -0.46 -3.03
N GLU A 146 -3.31 0.58 -2.21
CA GLU A 146 -3.43 1.98 -2.61
C GLU A 146 -2.52 2.90 -1.78
N VAL A 147 -2.37 4.12 -2.29
CA VAL A 147 -2.01 5.30 -1.50
C VAL A 147 -3.31 6.06 -1.22
N PRO A 148 -3.85 6.02 0.01
CA PRO A 148 -5.16 6.59 0.31
C PRO A 148 -5.28 8.07 -0.10
N ASN A 149 -6.45 8.43 -0.64
CA ASN A 149 -6.80 9.78 -1.13
C ASN A 149 -5.99 10.28 -2.34
N SER A 150 -5.17 9.44 -2.97
CA SER A 150 -4.43 9.82 -4.19
C SER A 150 -5.12 9.40 -5.50
N GLY A 151 -5.95 8.35 -5.46
CA GLY A 151 -6.40 7.68 -6.66
C GLY A 151 -5.35 6.73 -7.28
N ASN A 152 -4.21 6.55 -6.61
CA ASN A 152 -3.11 5.73 -7.07
C ASN A 152 -3.09 4.36 -6.38
N TYR A 153 -2.79 3.33 -7.17
CA TYR A 153 -3.01 1.94 -6.79
C TYR A 153 -1.79 1.07 -7.04
N PHE A 154 -1.69 -0.02 -6.29
CA PHE A 154 -0.73 -1.09 -6.52
C PHE A 154 -1.42 -2.30 -7.15
N LEU A 155 -0.89 -2.74 -8.27
CA LEU A 155 -1.42 -3.84 -9.07
C LEU A 155 -0.42 -4.99 -9.10
N LEU A 156 -0.91 -6.20 -8.82
CA LEU A 156 -0.18 -7.44 -9.08
C LEU A 156 -0.47 -7.88 -10.52
N ALA A 157 0.56 -7.97 -11.35
CA ALA A 157 0.43 -8.53 -12.69
C ALA A 157 0.32 -10.06 -12.66
N LEU A 158 -0.73 -10.62 -13.26
CA LEU A 158 -0.99 -12.06 -13.33
C LEU A 158 -0.62 -12.70 -14.67
N GLY A 159 -0.31 -11.91 -15.69
CA GLY A 159 -0.08 -12.39 -17.05
C GLY A 159 1.21 -11.86 -17.68
N GLY A 160 1.61 -12.52 -18.77
CA GLY A 160 2.68 -12.06 -19.66
C GLY A 160 4.07 -12.03 -19.03
N ALA A 161 4.93 -11.15 -19.58
CA ALA A 161 6.30 -10.96 -19.09
C ALA A 161 6.38 -10.20 -17.75
N GLN A 162 5.23 -9.70 -17.29
CA GLN A 162 5.08 -8.89 -16.09
C GLN A 162 4.66 -9.72 -14.87
N HIS A 163 4.29 -10.99 -15.06
CA HIS A 163 3.78 -11.89 -14.02
C HIS A 163 4.60 -11.83 -12.72
N GLY A 164 3.89 -11.66 -11.59
CA GLY A 164 4.48 -11.55 -10.26
C GLY A 164 5.00 -10.16 -9.89
N GLY A 165 5.15 -9.26 -10.88
CA GLY A 165 5.56 -7.88 -10.67
C GLY A 165 4.45 -7.04 -10.03
N ILE A 166 4.86 -6.08 -9.21
CA ILE A 166 3.99 -5.08 -8.59
C ILE A 166 4.18 -3.75 -9.30
N TYR A 167 3.09 -3.25 -9.86
CA TYR A 167 3.05 -2.00 -10.61
C TYR A 167 2.33 -0.93 -9.81
N TYR A 168 2.88 0.28 -9.85
CA TYR A 168 2.22 1.48 -9.35
C TYR A 168 1.49 2.15 -10.50
N PHE A 169 0.19 2.34 -10.33
CA PHE A 169 -0.65 3.13 -11.22
C PHE A 169 -0.81 4.53 -10.65
N ASP A 170 -0.30 5.51 -11.40
CA ASP A 170 -0.48 6.94 -11.16
C ASP A 170 -1.65 7.44 -12.01
N GLN A 171 -2.75 7.82 -11.35
CA GLN A 171 -3.97 8.29 -12.00
C GLN A 171 -3.78 9.66 -12.66
N ASP A 172 -2.96 10.55 -12.10
CA ASP A 172 -2.74 11.89 -12.65
C ASP A 172 -1.93 11.80 -13.95
N GLY A 173 -0.89 10.95 -13.95
CA GLY A 173 -0.07 10.68 -15.14
C GLY A 173 -0.70 9.68 -16.13
N LEU A 174 -1.71 8.93 -15.68
CA LEU A 174 -2.27 7.75 -16.35
C LEU A 174 -1.16 6.80 -16.78
N SER A 175 -0.30 6.41 -15.83
CA SER A 175 0.92 5.67 -16.09
C SER A 175 1.07 4.45 -15.17
N PHE A 176 1.65 3.39 -15.72
CA PHE A 176 1.94 2.15 -15.00
C PHE A 176 3.45 1.96 -14.96
N SER A 177 4.02 1.94 -13.77
CA SER A 177 5.46 1.76 -13.57
C SER A 177 5.74 0.56 -12.68
N LEU A 178 6.78 -0.20 -13.00
CA LEU A 178 7.22 -1.29 -12.13
C LEU A 178 7.72 -0.68 -10.82
N TYR A 179 7.05 -1.01 -9.72
CA TYR A 179 7.40 -0.51 -8.40
C TYR A 179 8.29 -1.50 -7.64
N ALA A 180 8.01 -2.80 -7.77
CA ALA A 180 8.81 -3.89 -7.24
C ALA A 180 8.62 -5.16 -8.10
N ALA A 181 9.62 -6.01 -8.21
CA ALA A 181 9.50 -7.26 -8.99
C ALA A 181 8.78 -8.38 -8.22
N SER A 182 8.50 -8.19 -6.92
CA SER A 182 7.80 -9.16 -6.09
C SER A 182 7.25 -8.53 -4.80
N LEU A 183 6.34 -9.22 -4.11
CA LEU A 183 5.80 -8.75 -2.81
C LEU A 183 6.86 -8.58 -1.70
N PRO A 184 7.86 -9.49 -1.55
CA PRO A 184 8.95 -9.25 -0.61
C PRO A 184 9.74 -7.98 -0.91
N GLU A 185 10.05 -7.72 -2.19
CA GLU A 185 10.75 -6.50 -2.61
C GLU A 185 9.90 -5.25 -2.38
N PHE A 186 8.59 -5.32 -2.60
CA PHE A 186 7.65 -4.24 -2.27
C PHE A 186 7.74 -3.86 -0.79
N PHE A 187 7.62 -4.83 0.12
CA PHE A 187 7.73 -4.56 1.56
C PHE A 187 9.13 -4.12 1.96
N GLN A 188 10.19 -4.67 1.35
CA GLN A 188 11.55 -4.21 1.59
C GLN A 188 11.73 -2.74 1.19
N ARG A 189 11.23 -2.33 0.02
CA ARG A 189 11.34 -0.95 -0.46
C ARG A 189 10.67 0.03 0.50
N ILE A 190 9.44 -0.26 0.91
CA ILE A 190 8.66 0.67 1.75
C ILE A 190 9.10 0.72 3.21
N THR A 191 9.86 -0.28 3.69
CA THR A 191 10.35 -0.34 5.08
C THR A 191 11.82 0.05 5.23
N SER A 192 12.61 -0.02 4.16
CA SER A 192 14.04 0.35 4.20
C SER A 192 14.28 1.86 4.19
N ASP A 193 13.48 2.60 3.44
CA ASP A 193 13.47 4.07 3.42
C ASP A 193 12.02 4.57 3.28
N PRO A 194 11.27 4.67 4.39
CA PRO A 194 9.85 5.04 4.34
C PRO A 194 9.62 6.47 3.83
N VAL A 195 10.56 7.38 4.07
CA VAL A 195 10.45 8.76 3.59
C VAL A 195 10.59 8.80 2.08
N GLN A 196 11.63 8.15 1.53
CA GLN A 196 11.81 8.08 0.09
C GLN A 196 10.65 7.34 -0.57
N ALA A 197 10.18 6.24 0.01
CA ALA A 197 9.03 5.49 -0.51
C ALA A 197 7.76 6.37 -0.60
N LEU A 198 7.42 7.12 0.44
CA LEU A 198 6.24 8.00 0.42
C LEU A 198 6.40 9.18 -0.55
N ASN A 199 7.62 9.69 -0.72
CA ASN A 199 7.91 10.74 -1.69
C ASN A 199 7.83 10.25 -3.15
N ASP A 200 8.35 9.04 -3.42
CA ASP A 200 8.25 8.38 -4.74
C ASP A 200 6.79 8.15 -5.15
N LEU A 201 5.91 7.97 -4.15
CA LEU A 201 4.47 7.78 -4.33
C LEU A 201 3.70 9.10 -4.46
N GLY A 202 4.37 10.20 -4.83
CA GLY A 202 3.75 11.51 -5.07
C GLY A 202 3.53 12.37 -3.82
N GLY A 203 3.96 11.91 -2.64
CA GLY A 203 3.86 12.69 -1.41
C GLY A 203 2.43 12.99 -0.98
N TYR A 204 1.46 12.11 -1.28
CA TYR A 204 0.05 12.28 -0.87
C TYR A 204 -0.17 12.01 0.63
N ALA A 205 0.77 11.34 1.31
CA ALA A 205 0.74 11.16 2.75
C ALA A 205 1.00 12.52 3.45
N ARG A 206 -0.10 13.23 3.77
CA ARG A 206 -0.09 14.54 4.43
C ARG A 206 -0.63 14.41 5.84
N TYR A 207 0.25 14.55 6.82
CA TYR A 207 -0.09 14.44 8.23
C TYR A 207 -0.61 15.78 8.79
N GLY A 208 -1.31 15.77 9.92
CA GLY A 208 -1.86 16.98 10.54
C GLY A 208 -1.53 17.09 12.04
N ASP A 209 -1.38 18.33 12.52
CA ASP A 209 -0.95 18.62 13.90
C ASP A 209 -2.09 18.94 14.89
N ASP A 210 -3.35 18.72 14.50
CA ASP A 210 -4.59 19.09 15.21
C ASP A 210 -4.76 20.56 15.62
N ALA A 211 -3.80 21.42 15.32
CA ALA A 211 -3.72 22.76 15.86
C ALA A 211 -3.87 23.85 14.80
N THR A 212 -3.26 23.66 13.62
CA THR A 212 -3.01 24.77 12.69
C THR A 212 -3.65 24.56 11.31
N GLY A 213 -4.21 23.38 11.03
CA GLY A 213 -4.68 23.02 9.69
C GLY A 213 -3.54 22.82 8.68
N THR A 214 -2.27 22.89 9.13
CA THR A 214 -1.09 22.67 8.31
C THR A 214 -1.03 21.20 7.88
N GLN A 215 -0.72 21.00 6.60
CA GLN A 215 -0.37 19.68 6.08
C GLN A 215 1.14 19.48 6.17
N TRP A 216 1.56 18.35 6.72
CA TRP A 216 2.95 18.04 7.01
C TRP A 216 3.44 16.87 6.15
N MET A 217 4.60 17.04 5.51
CA MET A 217 5.26 16.00 4.70
C MET A 217 6.44 15.37 5.46
N PRO A 218 6.63 14.05 5.38
CA PRO A 218 7.81 13.39 5.96
C PRO A 218 9.14 13.89 5.40
N GLN A 219 10.09 14.13 6.30
CA GLN A 219 11.48 14.49 6.00
C GLN A 219 12.48 13.44 6.51
N ALA A 220 12.23 12.87 7.69
CA ALA A 220 13.04 11.82 8.29
C ALA A 220 12.14 10.85 9.06
N TYR A 221 12.55 9.59 9.18
CA TYR A 221 11.85 8.56 9.97
C TYR A 221 12.72 8.08 11.12
N ALA A 222 12.09 7.86 12.27
CA ALA A 222 12.72 7.23 13.42
C ALA A 222 11.75 6.25 14.10
N ALA A 223 12.31 5.22 14.72
CA ALA A 223 11.59 4.25 15.52
C ALA A 223 12.44 3.79 16.70
N GLY A 224 11.80 3.26 17.73
CA GLY A 224 12.42 2.95 19.01
C GLY A 224 13.15 4.15 19.61
N ASP A 225 14.39 3.91 20.01
CA ASP A 225 15.27 4.90 20.64
C ASP A 225 16.08 5.74 19.63
N ALA A 226 15.93 5.49 18.32
CA ALA A 226 16.62 6.27 17.29
C ALA A 226 16.18 7.75 17.36
N VAL A 227 17.09 8.68 17.06
CA VAL A 227 16.80 10.13 16.98
C VAL A 227 16.95 10.61 15.53
N PHE A 228 16.29 11.72 15.18
CA PHE A 228 16.33 12.32 13.84
C PHE A 228 17.70 12.98 13.54
#